data_AF-A0A1B6J7U3-F1
#
_entry.id   AF-A0A1B6J7U3-F1
#
_cell.length_a   1.000
_cell.length_b   1.000
_cell.length_c   1.000
_cell.angle_alpha   90.00
_cell.angle_beta   90.00
_cell.angle_gamma   90.00
#
_symmetry.space_group_name_H-M   'P 1'
#
loop_
_entity.id
_entity.type
_entity.pdbx_description
1 polymer ?
#
loop_
_entity_poly.entity_id
_entity_poly.type
_entity_poly.pdbx_seq_one_letter_code
_entity_poly.pdbx_strand_id
1 'polypeptide(L)'
;MKGFSSTLIFSVVVLSVAGPLVRSQEVCVVPKCCPIGQTYPGPRKSCQNSSLQFEPDILNGTEVIESSDSRVLNIIVGNPCQYEKFRLEPDQNSDDEFYILCNGSLFAPFQSNQMYKTSHYCLDSFLSSDGKRVVTLPLLCSPPPPPPPTIFERIAMATYPVGLLISVPFLILTIMVYG
;
A
#
# COMPACT_ATOMS: atom_id res chain seq x y z
N MET A 1 18.84 -68.21 43.43
CA MET A 1 19.45 -66.93 43.88
C MET A 1 20.42 -66.46 42.79
N LYS A 2 20.21 -65.24 42.28
CA LYS A 2 21.06 -64.44 41.35
C LYS A 2 21.27 -65.03 39.94
N GLY A 3 20.88 -64.41 38.82
CA GLY A 3 20.46 -63.04 38.53
C GLY A 3 21.44 -62.35 37.56
N PHE A 4 20.88 -61.68 36.54
CA PHE A 4 21.46 -60.65 35.65
C PHE A 4 22.44 -61.11 34.55
N SER A 5 22.40 -60.62 33.31
CA SER A 5 21.45 -59.81 32.53
C SER A 5 22.04 -59.79 31.12
N SER A 6 21.40 -60.47 30.16
CA SER A 6 21.87 -60.46 28.76
C SER A 6 21.17 -59.31 28.05
N THR A 7 21.93 -58.24 27.78
CA THR A 7 21.43 -57.02 27.14
C THR A 7 21.12 -57.29 25.68
N LEU A 8 19.82 -57.47 25.38
CA LEU A 8 19.28 -57.49 24.02
C LEU A 8 19.38 -56.09 23.41
N ILE A 9 20.25 -55.92 22.42
CA ILE A 9 20.36 -54.72 21.60
C ILE A 9 19.12 -54.70 20.68
N PHE A 10 18.12 -53.91 21.03
CA PHE A 10 17.00 -53.61 20.13
C PHE A 10 17.47 -52.63 19.06
N SER A 11 17.72 -53.13 17.85
CA SER A 11 17.90 -52.30 16.66
C SER A 11 16.59 -51.57 16.34
N VAL A 12 16.48 -50.32 16.76
CA VAL A 12 15.38 -49.44 16.34
C VAL A 12 15.62 -49.03 14.90
N VAL A 13 14.96 -49.73 13.98
CA VAL A 13 14.87 -49.30 12.58
C VAL A 13 13.91 -48.11 12.55
N VAL A 14 14.47 -46.90 12.50
CA VAL A 14 13.69 -45.68 12.25
C VAL A 14 13.32 -45.68 10.77
N LEU A 15 12.12 -46.19 10.47
CA LEU A 15 11.48 -46.00 9.18
C LEU A 15 11.12 -44.52 9.05
N SER A 16 11.98 -43.74 8.39
CA SER A 16 11.61 -42.41 7.90
C SER A 16 10.52 -42.58 6.86
N VAL A 17 9.27 -42.44 7.28
CA VAL A 17 8.15 -42.23 6.37
C VAL A 17 8.40 -40.88 5.71
N ALA A 18 8.89 -40.89 4.48
CA ALA A 18 8.87 -39.73 3.61
C ALA A 18 7.39 -39.42 3.33
N GLY A 19 6.78 -38.65 4.23
CA GLY A 19 5.49 -38.05 3.95
C GLY A 19 5.61 -37.23 2.67
N PRO A 20 4.57 -37.19 1.81
CA PRO A 20 4.59 -36.34 0.65
C PRO A 20 4.90 -34.91 1.10
N LEU A 21 5.87 -34.26 0.43
CA LEU A 21 6.12 -32.84 0.57
C LEU A 21 4.80 -32.12 0.32
N VAL A 22 4.13 -31.72 1.40
CA VAL A 22 2.96 -30.85 1.33
C VAL A 22 3.48 -29.58 0.65
N ARG A 23 3.11 -29.39 -0.61
CA ARG A 23 3.33 -28.14 -1.33
C ARG A 23 2.62 -27.08 -0.50
N SER A 24 3.38 -26.27 0.22
CA SER A 24 2.83 -25.15 0.99
C SER A 24 2.11 -24.27 -0.02
N GLN A 25 0.79 -24.34 -0.05
CA GLN A 25 -0.01 -23.45 -0.89
C GLN A 25 0.22 -22.06 -0.31
N GLU A 26 1.04 -21.25 -0.98
CA GLU A 26 1.36 -19.89 -0.56
C GLU A 26 0.08 -19.06 -0.71
N VAL A 27 -0.64 -18.88 0.41
CA VAL A 27 -1.83 -18.04 0.45
C VAL A 27 -1.38 -16.58 0.39
N CYS A 28 -1.72 -15.88 -0.69
CA CYS A 28 -1.40 -14.47 -0.83
C CYS A 28 -2.33 -13.62 0.04
N VAL A 29 -1.81 -12.56 0.64
CA VAL A 29 -2.58 -11.64 1.48
C VAL A 29 -2.88 -10.37 0.70
N VAL A 30 -4.14 -9.94 0.69
CA VAL A 30 -4.57 -8.76 -0.08
C VAL A 30 -5.40 -7.83 0.82
N PRO A 31 -4.95 -6.59 1.08
CA PRO A 31 -5.74 -5.63 1.84
C PRO A 31 -6.81 -5.00 0.97
N LYS A 32 -8.09 -5.17 1.33
CA LYS A 32 -9.24 -4.50 0.69
C LYS A 32 -9.81 -3.41 1.60
N CYS A 33 -10.12 -2.25 1.04
CA CYS A 33 -10.63 -1.10 1.79
C CYS A 33 -12.05 -1.33 2.34
N CYS A 34 -12.92 -1.88 1.50
CA CYS A 34 -14.33 -2.08 1.78
C CYS A 34 -14.68 -3.58 1.78
N PRO A 35 -15.74 -4.01 2.50
CA PRO A 35 -16.23 -5.38 2.45
C PRO A 35 -16.51 -5.88 1.02
N ILE A 36 -16.59 -7.19 0.84
CA ILE A 36 -16.98 -7.79 -0.45
C ILE A 36 -18.42 -7.33 -0.81
N GLY A 37 -18.64 -6.95 -2.07
CA GLY A 37 -19.91 -6.33 -2.51
C GLY A 37 -20.03 -4.83 -2.23
N GLN A 38 -18.98 -4.21 -1.68
CA GLN A 38 -18.88 -2.76 -1.49
C GLN A 38 -17.59 -2.22 -2.10
N THR A 39 -17.63 -0.93 -2.46
CA THR A 39 -16.49 -0.17 -2.97
C THR A 39 -16.41 1.20 -2.31
N TYR A 40 -15.23 1.79 -2.34
CA TYR A 40 -14.92 3.11 -1.85
C TYR A 40 -15.37 4.20 -2.85
N PRO A 41 -16.38 5.02 -2.53
CA PRO A 41 -16.92 6.01 -3.47
C PRO A 41 -16.16 7.34 -3.45
N GLY A 42 -15.11 7.48 -2.61
CA GLY A 42 -14.26 8.67 -2.56
C GLY A 42 -14.00 9.21 -1.15
N PRO A 43 -13.24 10.33 -1.04
CA PRO A 43 -12.83 10.92 0.22
C PRO A 43 -14.02 11.26 1.12
N ARG A 44 -13.87 10.97 2.43
CA ARG A 44 -14.84 11.27 3.50
C ARG A 44 -16.21 10.57 3.40
N LYS A 45 -16.36 9.61 2.47
CA LYS A 45 -17.56 8.78 2.36
C LYS A 45 -17.31 7.38 2.92
N SER A 46 -18.34 6.77 3.47
CA SER A 46 -18.32 5.36 3.85
C SER A 46 -18.43 4.47 2.61
N CYS A 47 -18.02 3.20 2.77
CA CYS A 47 -18.19 2.17 1.75
C CYS A 47 -19.64 2.11 1.25
N GLN A 48 -19.81 1.95 -0.05
CA GLN A 48 -21.12 1.89 -0.71
C GLN A 48 -21.27 0.55 -1.43
N ASN A 49 -22.50 0.02 -1.43
CA ASN A 49 -22.83 -1.20 -2.19
C ASN A 49 -22.54 -1.00 -3.68
N SER A 50 -21.89 -1.99 -4.28
CA SER A 50 -21.42 -1.93 -5.65
C SER A 50 -21.34 -3.33 -6.25
N SER A 51 -21.61 -3.44 -7.55
CA SER A 51 -21.53 -4.68 -8.32
C SER A 51 -20.16 -4.89 -8.97
N LEU A 52 -19.18 -4.02 -8.69
CA LEU A 52 -17.83 -4.14 -9.22
C LEU A 52 -17.12 -5.36 -8.63
N GLN A 53 -16.51 -6.18 -9.50
CA GLN A 53 -15.75 -7.35 -9.09
C GLN A 53 -14.38 -6.93 -8.56
N PHE A 54 -13.93 -7.61 -7.51
CA PHE A 54 -12.63 -7.36 -6.88
C PHE A 54 -11.64 -8.42 -7.34
N GLU A 55 -10.83 -8.03 -8.31
CA GLU A 55 -9.85 -8.90 -8.98
C GLU A 55 -8.50 -8.17 -9.04
N PRO A 56 -7.64 -8.35 -8.02
CA PRO A 56 -6.31 -7.73 -7.98
C PRO A 56 -5.30 -8.53 -8.79
N ASP A 57 -4.43 -7.83 -9.51
CA ASP A 57 -3.25 -8.43 -10.15
C ASP A 57 -2.11 -8.53 -9.13
N ILE A 58 -1.65 -9.75 -8.86
CA ILE A 58 -0.67 -10.03 -7.80
C ILE A 58 0.60 -10.59 -8.43
N LEU A 59 1.75 -9.99 -8.13
CA LEU A 59 3.05 -10.56 -8.45
C LEU A 59 3.47 -11.60 -7.42
N ASN A 60 3.84 -12.79 -7.89
CA ASN A 60 4.57 -13.79 -7.12
C ASN A 60 5.94 -14.05 -7.79
N GLY A 61 6.99 -13.43 -7.25
CA GLY A 61 8.31 -13.44 -7.88
C GLY A 61 8.31 -12.66 -9.20
N THR A 62 8.44 -13.37 -10.32
CA THR A 62 8.42 -12.80 -11.68
C THR A 62 7.11 -13.04 -12.43
N GLU A 63 6.18 -13.80 -11.86
CA GLU A 63 4.91 -14.16 -12.50
C GLU A 63 3.77 -13.30 -11.96
N VAL A 64 2.87 -12.86 -12.84
CA VAL A 64 1.61 -12.22 -12.45
C VAL A 64 0.55 -13.31 -12.30
N ILE A 65 0.03 -13.46 -11.10
CA ILE A 65 -1.07 -14.36 -10.77
C ILE A 65 -2.36 -13.55 -10.89
N GLU A 66 -3.15 -13.85 -11.93
CA GLU A 66 -4.52 -13.34 -12.05
C GLU A 66 -5.41 -13.95 -10.96
N SER A 67 -6.23 -13.14 -10.31
CA SER A 67 -7.04 -13.53 -9.14
C SER A 67 -8.15 -14.54 -9.41
N SER A 68 -8.28 -15.07 -10.64
CA SER A 68 -9.29 -16.06 -11.01
C SER A 68 -9.18 -17.34 -10.16
N ASP A 69 -7.99 -17.64 -9.62
CA ASP A 69 -7.80 -18.73 -8.66
C ASP A 69 -8.04 -18.29 -7.21
N SER A 70 -9.32 -18.02 -6.91
CA SER A 70 -9.86 -17.64 -5.60
C SER A 70 -9.48 -18.56 -4.43
N ARG A 71 -8.87 -19.72 -4.67
CA ARG A 71 -8.40 -20.67 -3.65
C ARG A 71 -7.07 -20.30 -3.00
N VAL A 72 -6.45 -19.19 -3.43
CA VAL A 72 -5.09 -18.78 -3.01
C VAL A 72 -5.07 -17.40 -2.33
N LEU A 73 -6.20 -16.69 -2.20
CA LEU A 73 -6.24 -15.32 -1.69
C LEU A 73 -6.88 -15.20 -0.31
N ASN A 74 -6.16 -14.60 0.63
CA ASN A 74 -6.66 -14.18 1.93
C ASN A 74 -6.89 -12.66 1.91
N ILE A 75 -8.16 -12.26 1.85
CA ILE A 75 -8.55 -10.85 1.80
C ILE A 75 -8.73 -10.31 3.22
N ILE A 76 -7.90 -9.34 3.59
CA ILE A 76 -8.06 -8.60 4.85
C ILE A 76 -8.84 -7.32 4.59
N VAL A 77 -9.99 -7.16 5.25
CA VAL A 77 -10.88 -6.01 5.04
C VAL A 77 -10.63 -4.97 6.12
N GLY A 78 -10.41 -3.72 5.74
CA GLY A 78 -10.32 -2.62 6.69
C GLY A 78 -9.86 -1.30 6.09
N ASN A 79 -10.07 -0.22 6.83
CA ASN A 79 -9.53 1.09 6.50
C ASN A 79 -8.26 1.36 7.34
N PRO A 80 -7.04 1.21 6.78
CA PRO A 80 -5.81 1.50 7.50
C PRO A 80 -5.54 3.00 7.67
N CYS A 81 -6.20 3.85 6.88
CA CYS A 81 -5.90 5.28 6.84
C CYS A 81 -6.72 6.07 7.85
N GLN A 82 -6.03 6.82 8.70
CA GLN A 82 -6.62 7.75 9.68
C GLN A 82 -7.03 9.09 9.05
N TYR A 83 -6.32 9.50 7.99
CA TYR A 83 -6.52 10.77 7.30
C TYR A 83 -7.07 10.54 5.88
N GLU A 84 -6.65 11.38 4.94
CA GLU A 84 -7.05 11.28 3.54
C GLU A 84 -6.33 10.12 2.85
N LYS A 85 -6.94 9.68 1.75
CA LYS A 85 -6.40 8.63 0.87
C LYS A 85 -6.23 9.19 -0.51
N PHE A 86 -5.18 8.78 -1.21
CA PHE A 86 -5.00 9.08 -2.62
C PHE A 86 -4.91 7.78 -3.42
N ARG A 87 -5.48 7.79 -4.61
CA ARG A 87 -5.54 6.63 -5.50
C ARG A 87 -4.39 6.71 -6.49
N LEU A 88 -3.72 5.58 -6.74
CA LEU A 88 -2.75 5.49 -7.85
C LEU A 88 -3.50 5.13 -9.14
N GLU A 89 -3.25 5.88 -10.22
CA GLU A 89 -3.87 5.69 -11.52
C GLU A 89 -2.82 5.56 -12.64
N PRO A 90 -2.19 4.38 -12.80
CA PRO A 90 -1.14 4.17 -13.80
C PRO A 90 -1.62 4.39 -15.24
N ASP A 91 -2.92 4.20 -15.51
CA ASP A 91 -3.54 4.50 -16.80
C ASP A 91 -3.53 6.01 -17.14
N GLN A 92 -3.49 6.87 -16.12
CA GLN A 92 -3.50 8.34 -16.28
C GLN A 92 -2.12 8.96 -16.08
N ASN A 93 -1.32 8.41 -15.17
CA ASN A 93 0.00 8.92 -14.82
C ASN A 93 1.00 7.75 -14.70
N SER A 94 2.07 7.77 -15.49
CA SER A 94 3.11 6.73 -15.42
C SER A 94 3.81 6.67 -14.06
N ASP A 95 3.85 7.79 -13.33
CA ASP A 95 4.45 7.85 -12.00
C ASP A 95 3.57 7.19 -10.92
N ASP A 96 2.38 6.73 -11.28
CA ASP A 96 1.48 5.97 -10.41
C ASP A 96 1.60 4.45 -10.62
N GLU A 97 2.64 4.00 -11.33
CA GLU A 97 2.92 2.58 -11.52
C GLU A 97 3.12 1.87 -10.17
N PHE A 98 2.50 0.70 -10.03
CA PHE A 98 2.52 -0.07 -8.80
C PHE A 98 2.46 -1.58 -9.06
N TYR A 99 2.95 -2.34 -8.08
CA TYR A 99 3.00 -3.79 -8.09
C TYR A 99 2.59 -4.32 -6.71
N ILE A 100 1.61 -5.23 -6.67
CA ILE A 100 1.16 -5.88 -5.43
C ILE A 100 1.88 -7.21 -5.31
N LEU A 101 2.53 -7.45 -4.17
CA LEU A 101 3.24 -8.70 -3.92
C LEU A 101 2.33 -9.68 -3.18
N CYS A 102 2.54 -10.99 -3.39
CA CYS A 102 1.75 -12.05 -2.72
C CYS A 102 1.75 -11.95 -1.18
N ASN A 103 2.79 -11.36 -0.58
CA ASN A 103 2.83 -11.12 0.88
C ASN A 103 1.94 -9.93 1.35
N GLY A 104 1.24 -9.25 0.45
CA GLY A 104 0.42 -8.06 0.72
C GLY A 104 1.21 -6.76 0.83
N SER A 105 2.45 -6.74 0.36
CA SER A 105 3.21 -5.50 0.20
C SER A 105 2.84 -4.83 -1.12
N LEU A 106 2.90 -3.50 -1.15
CA LEU A 106 2.80 -2.72 -2.38
C LEU A 106 4.15 -2.08 -2.68
N PHE A 107 4.62 -2.30 -3.90
CA PHE A 107 5.80 -1.65 -4.44
C PHE A 107 5.36 -0.61 -5.47
N ALA A 108 5.61 0.67 -5.17
CA ALA A 108 5.28 1.80 -6.06
C ALA A 108 6.55 2.62 -6.27
N PRO A 109 7.37 2.28 -7.29
CA PRO A 109 8.75 2.76 -7.43
C PRO A 109 8.89 4.28 -7.51
N PHE A 110 7.89 4.97 -8.06
CA PHE A 110 7.94 6.43 -8.24
C PHE A 110 7.34 7.21 -7.07
N GLN A 111 6.59 6.55 -6.18
CA GLN A 111 5.98 7.18 -5.01
C GLN A 111 6.94 7.18 -3.82
N SER A 112 7.66 6.07 -3.62
CA SER A 112 8.63 5.92 -2.54
C SER A 112 9.61 4.78 -2.84
N ASN A 113 10.86 4.95 -2.43
CA ASN A 113 11.87 3.87 -2.48
C ASN A 113 11.57 2.73 -1.48
N GLN A 114 10.58 2.90 -0.58
CA GLN A 114 10.21 1.91 0.41
C GLN A 114 8.93 1.16 0.02
N MET A 115 8.90 -0.15 0.29
CA MET A 115 7.67 -0.95 0.16
C MET A 115 6.62 -0.54 1.19
N TYR A 116 5.39 -0.34 0.73
CA TYR A 116 4.23 -0.09 1.58
C TYR A 116 3.72 -1.42 2.15
N LYS A 117 3.55 -1.46 3.48
CA LYS A 117 2.91 -2.57 4.18
C LYS A 117 1.39 -2.45 4.09
N THR A 118 0.68 -3.52 4.44
CA THR A 118 -0.80 -3.57 4.53
C THR A 118 -1.43 -2.50 5.45
N SER A 119 -0.64 -1.85 6.33
CA SER A 119 -1.07 -0.74 7.18
C SER A 119 -1.00 0.64 6.52
N HIS A 120 -0.47 0.74 5.30
CA HIS A 120 -0.25 2.03 4.62
C HIS A 120 -1.10 2.20 3.36
N TYR A 121 -1.79 1.15 2.93
CA TYR A 121 -2.67 1.18 1.77
C TYR A 121 -3.74 0.11 1.87
N CYS A 122 -4.80 0.26 1.08
CA CYS A 122 -5.77 -0.80 0.82
C CYS A 122 -6.22 -0.72 -0.63
N LEU A 123 -6.74 -1.81 -1.18
CA LEU A 123 -7.19 -1.92 -2.56
C LEU A 123 -8.71 -1.80 -2.64
N ASP A 124 -9.20 -1.26 -3.75
CA ASP A 124 -10.62 -1.32 -4.07
C ASP A 124 -10.87 -1.34 -5.58
N SER A 125 -12.07 -1.72 -5.97
CA SER A 125 -12.48 -1.78 -7.37
C SER A 125 -13.05 -0.44 -7.84
N PHE A 126 -12.57 0.01 -8.99
CA PHE A 126 -13.01 1.24 -9.65
C PHE A 126 -13.34 0.97 -11.10
N LEU A 127 -14.13 1.86 -11.70
CA LEU A 127 -14.23 1.93 -13.14
C LEU A 127 -12.97 2.61 -13.68
N SER A 128 -12.34 2.01 -14.70
CA SER A 128 -11.24 2.62 -15.44
C SER A 128 -11.70 3.94 -16.09
N SER A 129 -10.77 4.79 -16.49
CA SER A 129 -11.04 6.11 -17.08
C SER A 129 -11.96 6.06 -18.31
N ASP A 130 -11.93 4.95 -19.07
CA ASP A 130 -12.82 4.71 -20.21
C ASP A 130 -14.26 4.35 -19.81
N GLY A 131 -14.52 4.07 -18.53
CA GLY A 131 -15.81 3.65 -17.98
C GLY A 131 -16.25 2.23 -18.37
N LYS A 132 -15.43 1.49 -19.13
CA LYS A 132 -15.80 0.17 -19.71
C LYS A 132 -15.26 -1.02 -18.93
N ARG A 133 -14.16 -0.86 -18.19
CA ARG A 133 -13.47 -1.94 -17.48
C ARG A 133 -13.48 -1.65 -15.98
N VAL A 134 -13.50 -2.72 -15.19
CA VAL A 134 -13.28 -2.66 -13.74
C VAL A 134 -11.80 -2.89 -13.50
N VAL A 135 -11.18 -2.04 -12.69
CA VAL A 135 -9.76 -2.12 -12.33
C VAL A 135 -9.63 -2.06 -10.81
N THR A 136 -8.72 -2.84 -10.25
CA THR A 136 -8.43 -2.82 -8.82
C THR A 136 -7.25 -1.90 -8.57
N LEU A 137 -7.45 -0.79 -7.85
CA LEU A 137 -6.44 0.23 -7.64
C LEU A 137 -6.14 0.43 -6.15
N PRO A 138 -4.87 0.72 -5.79
CA PRO A 138 -4.48 1.00 -4.42
C PRO A 138 -4.84 2.42 -4.01
N LEU A 139 -5.32 2.53 -2.78
CA LEU A 139 -5.54 3.76 -2.05
C LEU A 139 -4.48 3.87 -0.97
N LEU A 140 -3.53 4.78 -1.15
CA LEU A 140 -2.45 5.05 -0.20
C LEU A 140 -2.91 6.04 0.87
N CYS A 141 -2.44 5.84 2.09
CA CYS A 141 -2.72 6.74 3.20
C CYS A 141 -1.85 8.00 3.12
N SER A 142 -2.48 9.17 3.21
CA SER A 142 -1.78 10.43 3.36
C SER A 142 -1.14 10.55 4.74
N PRO A 143 0.06 11.18 4.86
CA PRO A 143 0.62 11.51 6.16
C PRO A 143 -0.31 12.43 6.97
N PRO A 144 -0.11 12.52 8.30
CA PRO A 144 -0.84 13.47 9.12
C PRO A 144 -0.71 14.89 8.56
N PRO A 145 -1.81 15.67 8.56
CA PRO A 145 -1.74 17.06 8.13
C PRO A 145 -0.75 17.80 9.05
N PRO A 146 0.04 18.74 8.51
CA PRO A 146 0.95 19.52 9.32
C PRO A 146 0.15 20.25 10.42
N PRO A 147 0.75 20.45 11.60
CA PRO A 147 0.10 21.20 12.66
C PRO A 147 -0.28 22.60 12.15
N PRO A 148 -1.38 23.18 12.66
CA PRO A 148 -1.77 24.52 12.25
C PRO A 148 -0.63 25.50 12.55
N PRO A 149 -0.32 26.43 11.63
CA PRO A 149 0.80 27.34 11.83
C PRO A 149 0.57 28.18 13.06
N THR A 150 1.63 28.36 13.83
CA THR A 150 1.68 29.22 15.01
C THR A 150 1.38 30.67 14.63
N ILE A 151 1.00 31.49 15.61
CA ILE A 151 0.76 32.92 15.40
C ILE A 151 1.98 33.59 14.76
N PHE A 152 3.19 33.22 15.21
CA PHE A 152 4.44 33.76 14.68
C PHE A 152 4.65 33.39 13.21
N GLU A 153 4.41 32.12 12.83
CA GLU A 153 4.51 31.68 11.43
C GLU A 153 3.49 32.40 10.53
N ARG A 154 2.27 32.65 11.03
CA ARG A 154 1.27 33.42 10.28
C ARG A 154 1.72 34.86 10.02
N ILE A 155 2.29 35.51 11.04
CA ILE A 155 2.83 36.87 10.91
C ILE A 155 4.02 36.87 9.95
N ALA A 156 4.93 35.91 10.07
CA ALA A 156 6.09 35.77 9.19
C ALA A 156 5.66 35.55 7.72
N MET A 157 4.71 34.65 7.47
CA MET A 157 4.17 34.40 6.13
C MET A 157 3.52 35.64 5.51
N ALA A 158 2.88 36.49 6.33
CA ALA A 158 2.26 37.73 5.86
C ALA A 158 3.28 38.87 5.64
N THR A 159 4.30 38.97 6.50
CA THR A 159 5.28 40.07 6.47
C THR A 159 6.41 39.85 5.46
N TYR A 160 6.79 38.61 5.19
CA TYR A 160 7.81 38.27 4.20
C TYR A 160 7.55 38.86 2.79
N PRO A 161 6.36 38.66 2.16
CA PRO A 161 6.09 39.24 0.84
C PRO A 161 6.05 40.77 0.89
N VAL A 162 5.61 41.37 2.00
CA VAL A 162 5.60 42.83 2.17
C VAL A 162 7.03 43.38 2.24
N GLY A 163 7.91 42.74 3.00
CA GLY A 163 9.33 43.10 3.07
C GLY A 163 10.01 42.99 1.71
N LEU A 164 9.71 41.94 0.94
CA LEU A 164 10.21 41.78 -0.42
C LEU A 164 9.72 42.91 -1.34
N LEU A 165 8.42 43.22 -1.33
CA LEU A 165 7.83 44.29 -2.15
C LEU A 165 8.42 45.67 -1.84
N ILE A 166 8.80 45.94 -0.59
CA ILE A 166 9.44 47.20 -0.19
C ILE A 166 10.93 47.21 -0.54
N SER A 167 11.61 46.06 -0.43
CA SER A 167 13.06 45.97 -0.71
C SER A 167 13.40 46.13 -2.19
N VAL A 168 12.56 45.63 -3.11
CA VAL A 168 12.76 45.70 -4.57
C VAL A 168 12.90 47.13 -5.09
N PRO A 169 11.96 48.07 -4.84
CA PRO A 169 12.10 49.45 -5.34
C PRO A 169 13.28 50.18 -4.71
N PHE A 170 13.61 49.90 -3.45
CA PHE A 170 14.78 50.48 -2.80
C PHE A 170 16.08 50.04 -3.50
N LEU A 171 16.19 48.76 -3.85
CA LEU A 171 17.34 48.21 -4.57
C LEU A 171 17.42 48.72 -6.01
N ILE A 172 16.29 48.90 -6.69
CA ILE A 172 16.26 49.55 -8.01
C ILE A 172 16.78 50.99 -7.92
N LEU A 173 16.34 51.73 -6.89
CA LEU A 173 16.75 53.12 -6.70
C LEU A 173 18.24 53.24 -6.38
N THR A 174 18.80 52.35 -5.56
CA THR A 174 20.25 52.34 -5.31
C THR A 174 21.04 52.02 -6.57
N ILE A 175 20.58 51.07 -7.41
CA ILE A 175 21.19 50.81 -8.71
C ILE A 175 21.13 52.05 -9.61
N MET A 176 20.02 52.78 -9.66
CA MET A 176 19.95 54.00 -10.48
C MET A 176 20.88 55.12 -10.01
N VAL A 177 21.13 55.23 -8.71
CA VAL A 177 21.99 56.30 -8.15
C VAL A 177 23.47 55.95 -8.29
N TYR A 178 23.83 54.67 -8.16
CA TYR A 178 25.23 54.22 -8.09
C TYR A 178 25.71 53.42 -9.30
N GLY A 179 24.85 53.12 -10.27
CA GLY A 179 25.16 52.40 -11.52
C GLY A 179 25.42 53.35 -12.67
#